data_AF-A0A0K1QYH1-F1
#
_entry.id   AF-A0A0K1QYH1-F1
#
_cell.length_a   1.000
_cell.length_b   1.000
_cell.length_c   1.000
_cell.angle_alpha   90.00
_cell.angle_beta   90.00
_cell.angle_gamma   90.00
#
_symmetry.space_group_name_H-M   'P 1'
#
loop_
_entity.id
_entity.type
_entity.pdbx_description
1 polymer ?
#
loop_
_entity_poly.entity_id
_entity_poly.type
_entity_poly.pdbx_seq_one_letter_code
_entity_poly.pdbx_strand_id
1 'polypeptide(L)'
;MNPFDVLRDSLYFFKRNLGQIVRLCLPLVIVEALLQQVVDHSTEPDSFPGISVIVGLLVYPLYTAALILFLDARSRGESPRNRDLLSRSAYLWPRFALLTALNTLLILIGLSLYFLPGIWLMVTLAFGEYLLVLRGLAPLAAMKESLRLTRGHFLRILVCILCVMGPLWLLKGLTLEVYPEPQNPVISLLIDSAHSFLQLFTSVVLFRLFMLISDVPEKIDRPL
;
A
#
# COMPACT_ATOMS: atom_id res chain seq x y z
N MET A 1 -9.01 17.88 11.95
CA MET A 1 -9.72 17.58 10.68
C MET A 1 -10.41 16.24 10.80
N ASN A 2 -11.67 16.15 10.37
CA ASN A 2 -12.43 14.91 10.41
C ASN A 2 -11.81 13.90 9.42
N PRO A 3 -11.88 12.58 9.69
CA PRO A 3 -11.45 11.54 8.75
C PRO A 3 -12.05 11.71 7.35
N PHE A 4 -13.30 12.18 7.30
CA PHE A 4 -14.02 12.48 6.07
C PHE A 4 -13.38 13.58 5.22
N ASP A 5 -12.74 14.59 5.83
CA ASP A 5 -12.07 15.66 5.09
C ASP A 5 -10.83 15.09 4.37
N VAL A 6 -10.07 14.25 5.05
CA VAL A 6 -8.90 13.55 4.49
C VAL A 6 -9.32 12.66 3.32
N LEU A 7 -10.42 11.92 3.47
CA LEU A 7 -10.99 11.08 2.41
C LEU A 7 -11.42 11.91 1.19
N ARG A 8 -12.13 13.03 1.41
CA ARG A 8 -12.60 13.91 0.32
C ARG A 8 -11.44 14.53 -0.45
N ASP A 9 -10.44 15.05 0.26
CA ASP A 9 -9.24 15.63 -0.35
C ASP A 9 -8.45 14.58 -1.13
N SER A 10 -8.31 13.37 -0.56
CA SER A 10 -7.67 12.24 -1.23
C SER A 10 -8.43 11.84 -2.50
N LEU A 11 -9.76 11.85 -2.46
CA LEU A 11 -10.61 11.49 -3.61
C LEU A 11 -10.54 12.54 -4.71
N TYR A 12 -10.54 13.82 -4.36
CA TYR A 12 -10.35 14.90 -5.33
C TYR A 12 -8.95 14.81 -5.99
N PHE A 13 -7.92 14.59 -5.18
CA PHE A 13 -6.55 14.43 -5.67
C PHE A 13 -6.40 13.19 -6.56
N PHE A 14 -6.98 12.06 -6.17
CA PHE A 14 -6.97 10.83 -6.94
C PHE A 14 -7.67 11.01 -8.28
N LYS A 15 -8.89 11.57 -8.29
CA LYS A 15 -9.64 11.85 -9.54
C LYS A 15 -8.87 12.79 -10.47
N ARG A 16 -8.23 13.83 -9.94
CA ARG A 16 -7.48 14.80 -10.76
C ARG A 16 -6.20 14.20 -11.35
N ASN A 17 -5.56 13.27 -10.66
CA ASN A 17 -4.31 12.64 -11.10
C ASN A 17 -4.50 11.24 -11.69
N LEU A 18 -5.75 10.79 -11.84
CA LEU A 18 -6.12 9.43 -12.22
C LEU A 18 -5.45 8.98 -13.51
N GLY A 19 -5.47 9.83 -14.55
CA GLY A 19 -4.88 9.49 -15.84
C GLY A 19 -3.37 9.19 -15.79
N GLN A 20 -2.63 9.80 -14.86
CA GLN A 20 -1.21 9.52 -14.68
C GLN A 20 -0.94 8.34 -13.75
N ILE A 21 -1.73 8.20 -12.67
CA ILE A 21 -1.68 7.02 -11.80
C ILE A 21 -1.95 5.76 -12.63
N VAL A 22 -2.97 5.79 -13.49
CA VAL A 22 -3.27 4.71 -14.42
C VAL A 22 -2.07 4.44 -15.34
N ARG A 23 -1.51 5.46 -15.99
CA ARG A 23 -0.35 5.25 -16.90
C ARG A 23 0.91 4.72 -16.20
N LEU A 24 1.08 4.97 -14.90
CA LEU A 24 2.23 4.51 -14.12
C LEU A 24 2.00 3.12 -13.55
N CYS A 25 0.85 2.91 -12.90
CA CYS A 25 0.55 1.71 -12.13
C CYS A 25 -0.13 0.62 -12.97
N LEU A 26 -0.99 0.95 -13.92
CA LEU A 26 -1.70 -0.06 -14.74
C LEU A 26 -0.76 -1.02 -15.48
N PRO A 27 0.32 -0.58 -16.16
CA PRO A 27 1.26 -1.54 -16.76
C PRO A 27 1.97 -2.41 -15.72
N LEU A 28 2.31 -1.88 -14.54
CA LEU A 28 2.91 -2.66 -13.45
C LEU A 28 1.92 -3.69 -12.87
N VAL A 29 0.67 -3.30 -12.64
CA VAL A 29 -0.40 -4.17 -12.12
C VAL A 29 -0.74 -5.27 -13.12
N ILE A 30 -0.78 -4.97 -14.42
CA ILE A 30 -0.98 -6.00 -15.44
C ILE A 30 0.18 -6.99 -15.44
N VAL A 31 1.43 -6.53 -15.34
CA VAL A 31 2.60 -7.42 -15.24
C VAL A 31 2.52 -8.27 -13.98
N GLU A 32 2.14 -7.67 -12.84
CA GLU A 32 1.92 -8.40 -11.58
C GLU A 32 0.87 -9.51 -11.74
N ALA A 33 -0.30 -9.17 -12.28
CA ALA A 33 -1.40 -10.11 -12.44
C ALA A 33 -1.07 -11.22 -13.45
N LEU A 34 -0.35 -10.91 -14.54
CA LEU A 34 0.14 -11.92 -15.47
C LEU A 34 1.15 -12.85 -14.81
N LEU A 35 2.08 -12.31 -14.02
CA LEU A 35 3.05 -13.13 -13.28
C LEU A 35 2.34 -14.03 -12.27
N GLN A 36 1.36 -13.51 -11.53
CA GLN A 36 0.55 -14.31 -10.61
C GLN A 36 -0.22 -15.41 -11.34
N GLN A 37 -0.87 -15.09 -12.46
CA GLN A 37 -1.59 -16.07 -13.28
C GLN A 37 -0.66 -17.18 -13.82
N VAL A 38 0.58 -16.83 -14.22
CA VAL A 38 1.58 -17.82 -14.63
C VAL A 38 1.99 -18.71 -13.46
N VAL A 39 2.18 -18.13 -12.27
CA VAL A 39 2.48 -18.89 -11.05
C VAL A 39 1.33 -19.84 -10.73
N ASP A 40 0.10 -19.38 -10.73
CA ASP A 40 -1.08 -20.18 -10.39
C ASP A 40 -1.34 -21.29 -11.41
N HIS A 41 -1.02 -21.07 -12.69
CA HIS A 41 -1.09 -22.12 -13.72
C HIS A 41 0.05 -23.13 -13.65
N SER A 42 1.23 -22.72 -13.18
CA SER A 42 2.45 -23.57 -13.16
C SER A 42 2.62 -24.32 -11.84
N THR A 43 1.87 -23.92 -10.81
CA THR A 43 2.01 -24.41 -9.44
C THR A 43 0.80 -25.29 -9.14
N GLU A 44 1.00 -26.60 -8.97
CA GLU A 44 -0.08 -27.49 -8.53
C GLU A 44 -0.66 -27.01 -7.18
N PRO A 45 -1.95 -27.25 -6.87
CA PRO A 45 -2.60 -26.76 -5.65
C PRO A 45 -1.90 -27.12 -4.31
N ASP A 46 -1.04 -28.14 -4.32
CA ASP A 46 -0.25 -28.64 -3.17
C ASP A 46 1.19 -28.09 -3.12
N SER A 47 1.60 -27.26 -4.07
CA SER A 47 2.94 -26.68 -4.10
C SER A 47 3.09 -25.49 -3.14
N PHE A 48 4.32 -25.29 -2.67
CA PHE A 48 4.65 -24.35 -1.59
C PHE A 48 4.13 -22.92 -1.89
N PRO A 49 3.31 -22.31 -1.00
CA PRO A 49 2.79 -20.93 -1.14
C PRO A 49 3.87 -19.84 -1.24
N GLY A 50 5.14 -20.20 -1.03
CA GLY A 50 6.28 -19.29 -1.04
C GLY A 50 6.54 -18.64 -2.40
N ILE A 51 6.21 -19.29 -3.53
CA ILE A 51 6.47 -18.72 -4.87
C ILE A 51 5.61 -17.48 -5.10
N SER A 52 4.31 -17.55 -4.81
CA SER A 52 3.40 -16.40 -4.93
C SER A 52 3.80 -15.25 -4.00
N VAL A 53 4.28 -15.57 -2.79
CA VAL A 53 4.84 -14.57 -1.86
C VAL A 53 6.10 -13.92 -2.42
N ILE A 54 7.01 -14.68 -3.04
CA ILE A 54 8.23 -14.14 -3.66
C ILE A 54 7.88 -13.21 -4.81
N VAL A 55 6.94 -13.60 -5.69
CA VAL A 55 6.49 -12.75 -6.80
C VAL A 55 5.87 -11.47 -6.27
N GLY A 56 4.99 -11.56 -5.27
CA GLY A 56 4.44 -10.40 -4.58
C GLY A 56 5.55 -9.51 -4.01
N LEU A 57 6.53 -10.09 -3.31
CA LEU A 57 7.66 -9.35 -2.73
C LEU A 57 8.59 -8.72 -3.78
N LEU A 58 8.57 -9.21 -5.02
CA LEU A 58 9.35 -8.65 -6.12
C LEU A 58 8.63 -7.45 -6.75
N VAL A 59 7.32 -7.58 -7.00
CA VAL A 59 6.55 -6.58 -7.75
C VAL A 59 5.93 -5.51 -6.84
N TYR A 60 5.46 -5.91 -5.65
CA TYR A 60 4.81 -5.02 -4.68
C TYR A 60 5.67 -3.81 -4.29
N PRO A 61 6.94 -4.00 -3.88
CA PRO A 61 7.80 -2.89 -3.52
C PRO A 61 8.02 -1.90 -4.65
N LEU A 62 8.09 -2.40 -5.89
CA LEU A 62 8.38 -1.57 -7.05
C LEU A 62 7.19 -0.66 -7.39
N TYR A 63 5.97 -1.22 -7.43
CA TYR A 63 4.78 -0.43 -7.72
C TYR A 63 4.46 0.54 -6.58
N THR A 64 4.57 0.10 -5.33
CA THR A 64 4.22 0.92 -4.17
C THR A 64 5.21 2.06 -4.01
N ALA A 65 6.52 1.82 -4.14
CA ALA A 65 7.51 2.90 -4.09
C ALA A 65 7.33 3.89 -5.24
N ALA A 66 7.04 3.42 -6.47
CA ALA A 66 6.77 4.31 -7.59
C ALA A 66 5.52 5.18 -7.35
N LEU A 67 4.46 4.60 -6.80
CA LEU A 67 3.23 5.31 -6.45
C LEU A 67 3.48 6.35 -5.36
N ILE A 68 4.24 6.01 -4.31
CA ILE A 68 4.57 6.93 -3.22
C ILE A 68 5.40 8.11 -3.73
N LEU A 69 6.43 7.86 -4.56
CA LEU A 69 7.24 8.92 -5.16
C LEU A 69 6.42 9.81 -6.10
N PHE A 70 5.48 9.21 -6.86
CA PHE A 70 4.55 9.95 -7.69
C PHE A 70 3.65 10.86 -6.86
N LEU A 71 3.09 10.34 -5.76
CA LEU A 71 2.24 11.07 -4.83
C LEU A 71 2.99 12.27 -4.21
N ASP A 72 4.23 12.08 -3.76
CA ASP A 72 5.06 13.13 -3.19
C ASP A 72 5.39 14.23 -4.21
N ALA A 73 5.91 13.86 -5.38
CA ALA A 73 6.22 14.83 -6.42
C ALA A 73 4.98 15.63 -6.85
N ARG A 74 3.83 14.96 -6.98
CA ARG A 74 2.56 15.64 -7.29
C ARG A 74 2.05 16.51 -6.16
N SER A 75 2.25 16.11 -4.91
CA SER A 75 1.94 16.95 -3.74
C SER A 75 2.79 18.23 -3.72
N ARG A 76 4.01 18.20 -4.28
CA ARG A 76 4.89 19.36 -4.47
C ARG A 76 4.56 20.19 -5.72
N GLY A 77 3.57 19.79 -6.52
CA GLY A 77 3.20 20.45 -7.78
C GLY A 77 4.08 20.04 -8.97
N GLU A 78 4.99 19.09 -8.80
CA GLU A 78 5.87 18.61 -9.87
C GLU A 78 5.16 17.59 -10.78
N SER A 79 5.68 17.44 -12.00
CA SER A 79 5.24 16.43 -12.98
C SER A 79 6.39 15.50 -13.34
N PRO A 80 6.75 14.57 -12.44
CA PRO A 80 7.89 13.68 -12.67
C PRO A 80 7.63 12.78 -13.88
N ARG A 81 8.69 12.50 -14.64
CA ARG A 81 8.63 11.49 -15.71
C ARG A 81 8.53 10.10 -15.08
N ASN A 82 7.61 9.27 -15.57
CA ASN A 82 7.41 7.89 -15.09
C ASN A 82 8.72 7.07 -15.03
N ARG A 83 9.64 7.31 -15.96
CA ARG A 83 10.95 6.63 -16.00
C ARG A 83 11.84 6.97 -14.80
N ASP A 84 11.86 8.23 -14.35
CA ASP A 84 12.66 8.64 -13.18
C ASP A 84 12.09 8.00 -11.90
N LEU A 85 10.76 7.98 -11.78
CA LEU A 85 10.07 7.30 -10.67
C LEU A 85 10.39 5.81 -10.63
N LEU A 86 10.36 5.11 -11.78
CA LEU A 86 10.72 3.70 -11.87
C LEU A 86 12.20 3.45 -11.53
N SER A 87 13.11 4.31 -11.98
CA SER A 87 14.53 4.15 -11.63
C SER A 87 14.79 4.34 -10.13
N ARG A 88 14.12 5.32 -9.51
CA ARG A 88 14.24 5.55 -8.06
C ARG A 88 13.58 4.43 -7.26
N SER A 89 12.42 3.93 -7.69
CA SER A 89 11.79 2.79 -7.02
C SER A 89 12.63 1.51 -7.16
N ALA A 90 13.26 1.27 -8.31
CA ALA A 90 14.18 0.15 -8.51
C ALA A 90 15.42 0.23 -7.59
N TYR A 91 15.95 1.44 -7.34
CA TYR A 91 17.06 1.62 -6.39
C TYR A 91 16.63 1.35 -4.93
N LEU A 92 15.41 1.72 -4.56
CA LEU A 92 14.85 1.48 -3.22
C LEU A 92 14.34 0.04 -3.03
N TRP A 93 14.14 -0.70 -4.12
CA TRP A 93 13.55 -2.04 -4.17
C TRP A 93 14.08 -3.01 -3.11
N PRO A 94 15.39 -3.26 -2.95
CA PRO A 94 15.85 -4.29 -2.01
C PRO A 94 15.58 -3.91 -0.55
N ARG A 95 15.65 -2.62 -0.22
CA ARG A 95 15.35 -2.12 1.13
C ARG A 95 13.85 -2.20 1.40
N PHE A 96 13.03 -1.85 0.41
CA PHE A 96 11.58 -1.91 0.53
C PHE A 96 11.10 -3.36 0.63
N ALA A 97 11.62 -4.27 -0.20
CA ALA A 97 11.33 -5.70 -0.11
C ALA A 97 11.65 -6.25 1.29
N LEU A 98 12.80 -5.87 1.86
CA LEU A 98 13.17 -6.26 3.23
C LEU A 98 12.19 -5.69 4.27
N LEU A 99 11.79 -4.42 4.14
CA LEU A 99 10.78 -3.81 5.02
C LEU A 99 9.44 -4.54 4.93
N THR A 100 8.94 -4.79 3.71
CA THR A 100 7.68 -5.51 3.50
C THR A 100 7.75 -6.91 4.07
N ALA A 101 8.85 -7.65 3.84
CA ALA A 101 9.03 -8.98 4.42
C ALA A 101 9.01 -8.96 5.95
N LEU A 102 9.72 -8.02 6.58
CA LEU A 102 9.72 -7.86 8.04
C LEU A 102 8.34 -7.49 8.57
N ASN A 103 7.66 -6.53 7.94
CA ASN A 103 6.31 -6.12 8.31
C ASN A 103 5.33 -7.28 8.21
N THR A 104 5.31 -7.99 7.08
CA THR A 104 4.44 -9.15 6.88
C THR A 104 4.71 -10.24 7.90
N LEU A 105 5.99 -10.56 8.18
CA LEU A 105 6.35 -11.55 9.19
C LEU A 105 5.86 -11.13 10.59
N LEU A 106 6.06 -9.86 10.98
CA LEU A 106 5.58 -9.34 12.25
C LEU A 106 4.05 -9.39 12.34
N ILE A 107 3.35 -8.99 11.28
CA ILE A 107 1.88 -9.02 11.23
C ILE A 107 1.37 -10.46 11.34
N LEU A 108 1.99 -11.42 10.65
CA LEU A 108 1.65 -12.83 10.74
C LEU A 108 1.87 -13.37 12.15
N ILE A 109 3.04 -13.11 12.75
CA ILE A 109 3.32 -13.49 14.15
C ILE A 109 2.29 -12.84 15.10
N GLY A 110 1.96 -11.57 14.86
CA GLY A 110 0.93 -10.84 15.60
C GLY A 110 -0.41 -11.56 15.52
N LEU A 111 -0.90 -11.82 14.31
CA LEU A 111 -2.17 -12.52 14.07
C LEU A 111 -2.17 -13.94 14.68
N SER A 112 -1.06 -14.67 14.59
CA SER A 112 -0.91 -16.00 15.19
C SER A 112 -0.95 -15.98 16.72
N LEU A 113 -0.40 -14.94 17.34
CA LEU A 113 -0.41 -14.81 18.79
C LEU A 113 -1.80 -14.41 19.31
N TYR A 114 -2.47 -13.47 18.62
CA TYR A 114 -3.87 -13.10 18.82
C TYR A 114 -4.32 -12.13 17.69
N PHE A 115 -5.60 -12.11 17.30
CA PHE A 115 -6.04 -11.24 16.19
C PHE A 115 -5.78 -9.73 16.44
N LEU A 116 -5.89 -9.30 17.70
CA LEU A 116 -5.68 -7.90 18.12
C LEU A 116 -4.25 -7.37 17.85
N PRO A 117 -3.15 -8.04 18.29
CA PRO A 117 -1.80 -7.59 18.01
C PRO A 117 -1.46 -7.58 16.51
N GLY A 118 -2.05 -8.47 15.71
CA GLY A 118 -1.93 -8.43 14.25
C GLY A 118 -2.46 -7.15 13.64
N ILE A 119 -3.69 -6.75 13.98
CA ILE A 119 -4.27 -5.47 13.52
C ILE A 119 -3.45 -4.30 14.07
N TRP A 120 -3.02 -4.37 15.32
CA TRP A 120 -2.24 -3.30 15.92
C TRP A 120 -0.93 -3.06 15.17
N LEU A 121 -0.20 -4.13 14.82
CA LEU A 121 0.99 -4.07 13.99
C LEU A 121 0.70 -3.57 12.57
N MET A 122 -0.38 -4.02 11.95
CA MET A 122 -0.78 -3.58 10.61
C MET A 122 -0.97 -2.05 10.55
N VAL A 123 -1.65 -1.47 11.53
CA VAL A 123 -1.89 -0.02 11.59
C VAL A 123 -0.61 0.73 11.96
N THR A 124 0.14 0.24 12.95
CA THR A 124 1.36 0.93 13.43
C THR A 124 2.51 0.88 12.43
N LEU A 125 2.59 -0.15 11.59
CA LEU A 125 3.60 -0.31 10.55
C LEU A 125 3.16 0.26 9.20
N ALA A 126 1.90 0.71 9.05
CA ALA A 126 1.37 1.25 7.81
C ALA A 126 2.17 2.44 7.27
N PHE A 127 2.81 3.24 8.14
CA PHE A 127 3.63 4.38 7.72
C PHE A 127 5.09 4.03 7.40
N GLY A 128 5.53 2.81 7.69
CA GLY A 128 6.92 2.38 7.48
C GLY A 128 7.33 2.47 6.02
N GLU A 129 6.45 2.09 5.10
CA GLU A 129 6.70 2.13 3.65
C GLU A 129 6.94 3.56 3.16
N TYR A 130 6.14 4.51 3.64
CA TYR A 130 6.27 5.93 3.32
C TYR A 130 7.56 6.52 3.90
N LEU A 131 7.91 6.16 5.14
CA LEU A 131 9.14 6.60 5.78
C LEU A 131 10.39 6.09 5.07
N LEU A 132 10.39 4.84 4.61
CA LEU A 132 11.50 4.29 3.83
C LEU A 132 11.64 5.00 2.48
N VAL A 133 10.53 5.19 1.76
CA VAL A 133 10.57 5.77 0.40
C VAL A 133 10.83 7.27 0.41
N LEU A 134 10.16 8.02 1.30
CA LEU A 134 10.22 9.48 1.31
C LEU A 134 11.39 10.01 2.12
N ARG A 135 11.74 9.36 3.24
CA ARG A 135 12.84 9.79 4.12
C ARG A 135 14.11 8.95 3.92
N GLY A 136 14.09 7.92 3.08
CA GLY A 136 15.27 7.09 2.80
C GLY A 136 15.76 6.25 4.00
N LEU A 137 14.90 6.06 5.02
CA LEU A 137 15.27 5.36 6.24
C LEU A 137 15.56 3.87 5.98
N ALA A 138 16.45 3.28 6.79
CA ALA A 138 16.64 1.84 6.79
C ALA A 138 15.35 1.12 7.26
N PRO A 139 15.06 -0.12 6.81
CA PRO A 139 13.81 -0.83 7.13
C PRO A 139 13.45 -0.84 8.61
N LEU A 140 14.39 -1.26 9.47
CA LEU A 140 14.17 -1.29 10.92
C LEU A 140 13.94 0.11 11.53
N ALA A 141 14.61 1.13 11.01
CA ALA A 141 14.44 2.51 11.46
C ALA A 141 13.06 3.06 11.03
N ALA A 142 12.64 2.76 9.81
CA ALA A 142 11.32 3.13 9.29
C ALA A 142 10.18 2.49 10.11
N MET A 143 10.33 1.23 10.53
CA MET A 143 9.37 0.56 11.41
C MET A 143 9.26 1.26 12.78
N LYS A 144 10.39 1.51 13.43
CA LYS A 144 10.42 2.19 14.74
C LYS A 144 9.79 3.57 14.67
N GLU A 145 10.11 4.32 13.62
CA GLU A 145 9.57 5.65 13.40
C GLU A 145 8.07 5.61 13.06
N SER A 146 7.62 4.60 12.32
CA SER A 146 6.19 4.36 12.05
C SER A 146 5.41 4.12 13.35
N LEU A 147 5.96 3.31 14.26
CA LEU A 147 5.37 3.09 15.59
C LEU A 147 5.31 4.40 16.40
N ARG A 148 6.34 5.24 16.30
CA ARG A 148 6.38 6.53 16.98
C ARG A 148 5.31 7.49 16.46
N LEU A 149 5.18 7.62 15.13
CA LEU A 149 4.18 8.49 14.48
C LEU A 149 2.74 8.01 14.69
N THR A 150 2.53 6.70 14.78
CA THR A 150 1.20 6.13 15.03
C THR A 150 0.78 6.21 16.51
N ARG A 151 1.73 6.42 17.43
CA ARG A 151 1.47 6.55 18.87
C ARG A 151 0.67 7.84 19.13
N GLY A 152 -0.58 7.69 19.59
CA GLY A 152 -1.50 8.81 19.83
C GLY A 152 -2.48 9.10 18.68
N HIS A 153 -2.25 8.56 17.48
CA HIS A 153 -3.16 8.67 16.34
C HIS A 153 -3.72 7.33 15.85
N PHE A 154 -3.41 6.24 16.54
CA PHE A 154 -3.85 4.87 16.19
C PHE A 154 -5.32 4.77 15.80
N LEU A 155 -6.25 5.23 16.65
CA LEU A 155 -7.69 5.16 16.35
C LEU A 155 -8.05 5.95 15.10
N ARG A 156 -7.42 7.10 14.88
CA ARG A 156 -7.66 7.93 13.69
C ARG A 156 -7.19 7.22 12.42
N ILE A 157 -6.03 6.56 12.48
CA ILE A 157 -5.47 5.79 11.38
C ILE A 157 -6.33 4.56 11.11
N LEU A 158 -6.68 3.81 12.16
CA LEU A 158 -7.54 2.64 12.08
C LEU A 158 -8.90 3.00 11.45
N VAL A 159 -9.55 4.08 11.91
CA VAL A 159 -10.83 4.54 11.34
C VAL A 159 -10.67 4.95 9.88
N CYS A 160 -9.62 5.70 9.53
CA CYS A 160 -9.35 6.05 8.13
C CYS A 160 -9.16 4.80 7.26
N ILE A 161 -8.36 3.83 7.71
CA ILE A 161 -8.13 2.57 6.99
C ILE A 161 -9.45 1.81 6.85
N LEU A 162 -10.23 1.68 7.92
CA LEU A 162 -11.49 0.95 7.92
C LEU A 162 -12.54 1.61 7.02
N CYS A 163 -12.59 2.95 6.97
CA CYS A 163 -13.47 3.69 6.07
C CYS A 163 -13.14 3.46 4.59
N VAL A 164 -11.89 3.13 4.24
CA VAL A 164 -11.50 2.81 2.87
C VAL A 164 -11.62 1.32 2.59
N MET A 165 -11.04 0.48 3.45
CA MET A 165 -11.04 -0.97 3.27
C MET A 165 -12.43 -1.59 3.41
N GLY A 166 -13.29 -1.08 4.30
CA GLY A 166 -14.65 -1.61 4.50
C GLY A 166 -15.47 -1.64 3.19
N PRO A 167 -15.62 -0.50 2.48
CA PRO A 167 -16.26 -0.47 1.18
C PRO A 167 -15.58 -1.37 0.13
N LEU A 168 -14.24 -1.48 0.14
CA LEU A 168 -13.51 -2.34 -0.79
C LEU A 168 -13.78 -3.83 -0.57
N TRP A 169 -13.81 -4.25 0.69
CA TRP A 169 -14.13 -5.62 1.07
C TRP A 169 -15.58 -5.96 0.74
N LEU A 170 -16.51 -5.04 1.01
CA LEU A 170 -17.91 -5.20 0.64
C LEU A 170 -18.08 -5.31 -0.87
N LEU A 171 -17.42 -4.45 -1.65
CA LEU A 171 -17.47 -4.49 -3.11
C LEU A 171 -16.93 -5.82 -3.64
N LYS A 172 -15.81 -6.30 -3.10
CA LYS A 172 -15.22 -7.59 -3.48
C LYS A 172 -16.15 -8.76 -3.14
N GLY A 173 -16.72 -8.77 -1.94
CA GLY A 173 -17.68 -9.80 -1.50
C GLY A 173 -18.91 -9.87 -2.41
N LEU A 174 -19.54 -8.71 -2.68
CA LEU A 174 -20.68 -8.64 -3.60
C LEU A 174 -20.34 -9.08 -5.02
N THR A 175 -19.12 -8.75 -5.50
CA THR A 175 -18.69 -9.16 -6.84
C THR A 175 -18.54 -10.68 -6.94
N LEU A 176 -18.00 -11.31 -5.89
CA LEU A 176 -17.86 -12.77 -5.81
C LEU A 176 -19.21 -13.49 -5.66
N GLU A 177 -20.16 -12.91 -4.93
CA GLU A 177 -21.52 -13.45 -4.80
C GLU A 177 -22.33 -13.35 -6.09
N VAL A 178 -22.16 -12.26 -6.86
CA VAL A 178 -22.86 -12.05 -8.14
C VAL A 178 -22.23 -12.86 -9.28
N TYR A 179 -20.93 -13.17 -9.21
CA TYR A 179 -20.19 -13.94 -10.23
C TYR A 179 -19.46 -15.16 -9.64
N PRO A 180 -20.19 -16.22 -9.23
CA PRO A 180 -19.58 -17.48 -8.80
C PRO A 180 -18.90 -18.21 -9.99
N GLU A 181 -17.78 -18.88 -9.71
CA GLU A 181 -16.96 -19.69 -10.64
C GLU A 181 -17.80 -20.67 -11.51
N PRO A 182 -17.43 -20.97 -12.78
CA PRO A 182 -16.08 -20.84 -13.37
C PRO A 182 -15.98 -19.62 -14.30
N GLN A 183 -15.12 -18.67 -13.95
CA GLN A 183 -14.96 -17.44 -14.70
C GLN A 183 -14.04 -17.63 -15.91
N ASN A 184 -14.34 -16.93 -17.01
CA ASN A 184 -13.32 -16.69 -18.03
C ASN A 184 -12.14 -15.96 -17.36
N PRO A 185 -10.88 -16.37 -17.60
CA PRO A 185 -9.69 -15.78 -16.98
C PRO A 185 -9.53 -14.27 -17.24
N VAL A 186 -10.24 -13.75 -18.24
CA VAL A 186 -10.28 -12.31 -18.55
C VAL A 186 -11.16 -11.53 -17.56
N ILE A 187 -12.25 -12.12 -17.07
CA ILE A 187 -13.18 -11.47 -16.14
C ILE A 187 -12.56 -11.38 -14.75
N SER A 188 -11.91 -12.46 -14.29
CA SER A 188 -11.15 -12.45 -13.03
C SER A 188 -10.05 -11.41 -13.07
N LEU A 189 -9.27 -11.37 -14.15
CA LEU A 189 -8.23 -10.35 -14.36
C LEU A 189 -8.77 -8.92 -14.31
N LEU A 190 -9.96 -8.66 -14.89
CA LEU A 190 -10.61 -7.34 -14.82
C LEU A 190 -11.04 -6.98 -13.40
N ILE A 191 -11.64 -7.93 -12.68
CA ILE A 191 -12.06 -7.74 -11.28
C ILE A 191 -10.85 -7.48 -10.39
N ASP A 192 -9.79 -8.26 -10.52
CA ASP A 192 -8.56 -8.10 -9.74
C ASP A 192 -7.85 -6.80 -10.08
N SER A 193 -7.79 -6.44 -11.37
CA SER A 193 -7.24 -5.14 -11.80
C SER A 193 -8.04 -3.98 -11.24
N ALA A 194 -9.37 -4.07 -11.23
CA ALA A 194 -10.24 -3.05 -10.65
C ALA A 194 -10.03 -2.96 -9.13
N HIS A 195 -9.92 -4.10 -8.44
CA HIS A 195 -9.66 -4.14 -7.00
C HIS A 195 -8.30 -3.55 -6.65
N SER A 196 -7.24 -3.94 -7.34
CA SER A 196 -5.89 -3.39 -7.20
C SER A 196 -5.86 -1.89 -7.50
N PHE A 197 -6.59 -1.44 -8.52
CA PHE A 197 -6.72 -0.02 -8.83
C PHE A 197 -7.41 0.76 -7.71
N LEU A 198 -8.51 0.23 -7.18
CA LEU A 198 -9.19 0.80 -6.03
C LEU A 198 -8.31 0.75 -4.77
N GLN A 199 -7.46 -0.26 -4.61
CA GLN A 199 -6.50 -0.35 -3.51
C GLN A 199 -5.45 0.77 -3.56
N LEU A 200 -5.08 1.27 -4.75
CA LEU A 200 -4.21 2.46 -4.88
C LEU A 200 -4.81 3.68 -4.17
N PHE A 201 -6.15 3.80 -4.11
CA PHE A 201 -6.81 4.87 -3.38
C PHE A 201 -6.48 4.81 -1.88
N THR A 202 -6.39 3.61 -1.30
CA THR A 202 -5.96 3.41 0.08
C THR A 202 -4.56 3.98 0.31
N SER A 203 -3.62 3.75 -0.61
CA SER A 203 -2.28 4.33 -0.52
C SER A 203 -2.29 5.86 -0.60
N VAL A 204 -3.18 6.47 -1.40
CA VAL A 204 -3.33 7.94 -1.44
C VAL A 204 -3.86 8.48 -0.11
N VAL A 205 -4.89 7.83 0.46
CA VAL A 205 -5.47 8.24 1.75
C VAL A 205 -4.43 8.11 2.87
N LEU A 206 -3.69 6.99 2.90
CA LEU A 206 -2.61 6.78 3.85
C LEU A 206 -1.47 7.77 3.66
N PHE A 207 -1.08 8.09 2.43
CA PHE A 207 -0.08 9.13 2.13
C PHE A 207 -0.53 10.50 2.66
N ARG A 208 -1.78 10.90 2.41
CA ARG A 208 -2.33 12.17 2.92
C ARG A 208 -2.38 12.19 4.45
N LEU A 209 -2.79 11.09 5.06
CA LEU A 209 -2.81 10.95 6.50
C LEU A 209 -1.40 11.00 7.09
N PHE A 210 -0.43 10.35 6.43
CA PHE A 210 0.98 10.40 6.78
C PHE A 210 1.51 11.83 6.73
N MET A 211 1.30 12.55 5.63
CA MET A 211 1.68 13.96 5.50
C MET A 211 1.10 14.78 6.64
N LEU A 212 -0.21 14.65 6.91
CA LEU A 212 -0.89 15.39 7.98
C LEU A 212 -0.34 15.10 9.37
N ILE A 213 0.03 13.84 9.66
CA ILE A 213 0.60 13.45 10.96
C ILE A 213 2.07 13.86 11.04
N SER A 214 2.80 13.75 9.94
CA SER A 214 4.23 14.05 9.85
C SER A 214 4.56 15.55 9.80
N ASP A 215 3.61 16.38 9.33
CA ASP A 215 3.69 17.84 9.31
C ASP A 215 3.33 18.47 10.66
N VAL A 216 2.80 17.69 11.62
CA VAL A 216 2.69 18.19 13.00
C VAL A 216 4.12 18.35 13.51
N PRO A 217 4.63 19.59 13.66
CA PRO A 217 5.99 19.77 14.16
C PRO A 217 6.01 19.17 15.55
N GLU A 218 7.06 18.40 15.82
CA GLU A 218 7.41 17.85 17.13
C GLU A 218 7.54 19.03 18.12
N LYS A 219 6.41 19.46 18.66
CA LYS A 219 6.35 20.37 19.79
C LYS A 219 6.66 19.47 20.99
N ILE A 220 7.76 19.80 21.67
CA ILE A 220 8.30 19.18 22.91
C ILE A 220 9.54 18.30 22.64
N ASP A 221 10.71 18.94 22.51
CA ASP A 221 11.72 18.96 23.59
C ASP A 221 12.97 19.72 23.12
N ARG A 222 13.01 21.03 23.38
CA ARG A 222 14.28 21.75 23.47
C ARG A 222 14.67 21.76 24.96
N PRO A 223 15.79 21.15 25.37
CA PRO A 223 16.36 21.48 26.66
C PRO A 223 16.85 22.94 26.58
N LEU A 224 16.41 23.75 27.55
CA LEU A 224 17.03 25.04 27.88
C LEU A 224 18.38 24.80 28.56
#